data_AF-A0A4V0XF86-F1
#
_entry.id   AF-A0A4V0XF86-F1
#
_cell.length_a   1.000
_cell.length_b   1.000
_cell.length_c   1.000
_cell.angle_alpha   90.00
_cell.angle_beta   90.00
_cell.angle_gamma   90.00
#
_symmetry.space_group_name_H-M   'P 1'
#
loop_
_entity.id
_entity.type
_entity.pdbx_description
1 polymer ?
#
loop_
_entity_poly.entity_id
_entity_poly.type
_entity_poly.pdbx_seq_one_letter_code
_entity_poly.pdbx_strand_id
1 'polypeptide(L)'
;MLLLLSASSLAAGAADCPRKFDTAEIIEAANATEKAFTKLDKPGFRTGQADVESRMVCASEILSPAAQARIHRVQTLGAFLDGRMDRVPVALSGLFAAEPGHQIPASLLPDGHPIRGLVPSAMAYLRDDPGVELPKPGSGWIEADGAHSLRAATQRSSLLQQLDGQGAVLATHYRWPDEAGFDWVVPVAGAKPSAVATRNLSESHAVVESKPAGPWAHRAPLLALAGTSLVTSGVLFALAADARAEFDASPVLDSGASADEEADYRAELTTIQGDANGFSYGCYATLGVGVALGVVTVVTW
;
A
#
# COMPACT_ATOMS: atom_id res chain seq x y z
N MET A 1 41.78 21.62 -30.44
CA MET A 1 41.69 21.72 -28.97
C MET A 1 40.58 20.78 -28.53
N LEU A 2 40.91 19.53 -28.19
CA LEU A 2 39.94 18.49 -27.82
C LEU A 2 39.61 18.63 -26.33
N LEU A 3 38.34 18.89 -26.00
CA LEU A 3 37.84 18.91 -24.63
C LEU A 3 37.53 17.47 -24.19
N LEU A 4 38.39 16.91 -23.33
CA LEU A 4 38.11 15.68 -22.58
C LEU A 4 37.08 16.01 -21.49
N LEU A 5 35.83 15.58 -21.68
CA LEU A 5 34.85 15.52 -20.59
C LEU A 5 35.16 14.29 -19.73
N SER A 6 35.71 14.52 -18.54
CA SER A 6 35.80 13.52 -17.48
C SER A 6 34.40 13.24 -16.94
N ALA A 7 33.83 12.08 -17.27
CA ALA A 7 32.63 11.58 -16.64
C ALA A 7 32.97 11.10 -15.23
N SER A 8 32.79 11.97 -14.23
CA SER A 8 32.80 11.57 -12.83
C SER A 8 31.59 10.66 -12.59
N SER A 9 31.85 9.35 -12.54
CA SER A 9 30.85 8.38 -12.10
C SER A 9 30.67 8.58 -10.59
N LEU A 10 29.57 9.22 -10.21
CA LEU A 10 29.10 9.24 -8.83
C LEU A 10 28.71 7.80 -8.48
N ALA A 11 29.63 7.06 -7.87
CA ALA A 11 29.24 5.86 -7.15
C ALA A 11 28.31 6.34 -6.02
N ALA A 12 27.03 5.99 -6.12
CA ALA A 12 26.09 6.14 -5.02
C ALA A 12 26.53 5.16 -3.93
N GLY A 13 27.49 5.59 -3.11
CA GLY A 13 27.89 4.87 -1.92
C GLY A 13 26.68 4.68 -1.02
N ALA A 14 26.65 3.56 -0.29
CA ALA A 14 25.72 3.34 0.81
C ALA A 14 25.57 4.66 1.57
N ALA A 15 24.33 5.13 1.75
CA ALA A 15 24.07 6.43 2.34
C ALA A 15 24.86 6.52 3.65
N ASP A 16 25.80 7.48 3.72
CA ASP A 16 26.51 7.78 4.95
C ASP A 16 25.46 8.31 5.93
N CYS A 17 24.94 7.41 6.77
CA CYS A 17 23.93 7.72 7.77
C CYS A 17 24.63 8.31 8.99
N PRO A 18 24.53 9.64 9.24
CA PRO A 18 25.18 10.27 10.39
C PRO A 18 24.62 9.74 11.71
N ARG A 19 23.38 9.24 11.66
CA ARG A 19 22.67 8.57 12.74
C ARG A 19 21.95 7.36 12.16
N LYS A 20 21.98 6.25 12.89
CA LYS A 20 21.16 5.08 12.63
C LYS A 20 19.90 5.13 13.48
N PHE A 21 18.81 4.55 12.98
CA PHE A 21 17.51 4.56 13.64
C PHE A 21 16.99 3.14 13.87
N ASP A 22 16.48 2.89 15.06
CA ASP A 22 15.83 1.61 15.37
C ASP A 22 14.36 1.57 14.89
N THR A 23 13.73 0.41 15.02
CA THR A 23 12.33 0.19 14.64
C THR A 23 11.37 1.12 15.39
N ALA A 24 11.63 1.39 16.67
CA ALA A 24 10.73 2.19 17.51
C ALA A 24 10.75 3.66 17.07
N GLU A 25 11.93 4.20 16.76
CA GLU A 25 12.10 5.56 16.26
C GLU A 25 11.44 5.78 14.89
N ILE A 26 11.43 4.75 14.03
CA ILE A 26 10.74 4.80 12.73
C ILE A 26 9.22 4.75 12.93
N ILE A 27 8.72 3.91 13.85
CA ILE A 27 7.30 3.88 14.21
C ILE A 27 6.84 5.22 14.79
N GLU A 28 7.66 5.87 15.62
CA GLU A 28 7.38 7.20 16.16
C GLU A 28 7.23 8.24 15.03
N ALA A 29 8.15 8.27 14.07
CA ALA A 29 8.06 9.16 12.91
C ALA A 29 6.80 8.90 12.07
N ALA A 30 6.46 7.63 11.85
CA ALA A 30 5.23 7.25 11.14
C ALA A 30 3.97 7.69 11.90
N ASN A 31 3.93 7.53 13.23
CA ASN A 31 2.83 8.03 14.07
C ASN A 31 2.66 9.54 13.95
N ALA A 32 3.76 10.30 14.01
CA ALA A 32 3.72 11.76 13.87
C ALA A 32 3.18 12.17 12.50
N THR A 33 3.59 11.46 11.44
CA THR A 33 3.14 11.68 10.06
C THR A 33 1.65 11.40 9.90
N GLU A 34 1.17 10.26 10.39
CA GLU A 34 -0.25 9.90 10.37
C GLU A 34 -1.10 10.90 11.18
N LYS A 35 -0.58 11.41 12.30
CA LYS A 35 -1.25 12.45 13.07
C LYS A 35 -1.35 13.78 12.31
N ALA A 36 -0.36 14.11 11.47
CA ALA A 36 -0.46 15.27 10.59
C ALA A 36 -1.54 15.06 9.52
N PHE A 37 -1.66 13.84 8.97
CA PHE A 37 -2.74 13.49 8.04
C PHE A 37 -4.12 13.69 8.66
N THR A 38 -4.37 13.16 9.86
CA THR A 38 -5.70 13.28 10.52
C THR A 38 -6.07 14.71 10.89
N LYS A 39 -5.07 15.59 11.04
CA LYS A 39 -5.25 17.03 11.27
C LYS A 39 -5.37 17.86 10.00
N LEU A 40 -5.35 17.22 8.83
CA LEU A 40 -5.32 17.89 7.51
C LEU A 40 -4.12 18.84 7.35
N ASP A 41 -3.04 18.60 8.07
CA ASP A 41 -1.79 19.37 8.01
C ASP A 41 -0.91 18.83 6.87
N LYS A 42 -1.21 19.25 5.64
CA LYS A 42 -0.48 18.81 4.45
C LYS A 42 1.03 19.13 4.52
N PRO A 43 1.49 20.34 4.92
CA PRO A 43 2.92 20.60 5.10
C PRO A 43 3.56 19.70 6.15
N GLY A 44 2.95 19.55 7.34
CA GLY A 44 3.44 18.68 8.39
C GLY A 44 3.51 17.21 7.96
N PHE A 45 2.54 16.74 7.19
CA PHE A 45 2.56 15.40 6.60
C PHE A 45 3.75 15.21 5.66
N ARG A 46 4.06 16.19 4.79
CA ARG A 46 5.20 16.09 3.86
C ARG A 46 6.54 16.06 4.59
N THR A 47 6.69 16.90 5.61
CA THR A 47 7.87 16.86 6.48
C THR A 47 7.98 15.51 7.19
N GLY A 48 6.89 14.99 7.74
CA GLY A 48 6.85 13.67 8.39
C GLY A 48 7.17 12.53 7.43
N GLN A 49 6.62 12.55 6.21
CA GLN A 49 6.90 11.54 5.18
C GLN A 49 8.39 11.51 4.82
N ALA A 50 9.02 12.67 4.64
CA ALA A 50 10.46 12.78 4.41
C ALA A 50 11.28 12.30 5.62
N ASP A 51 10.84 12.58 6.85
CA ASP A 51 11.49 12.07 8.07
C ASP A 51 11.44 10.54 8.12
N VAL A 52 10.27 9.93 7.87
CA VAL A 52 10.10 8.46 7.79
C VAL A 52 11.04 7.85 6.75
N GLU A 53 11.10 8.43 5.55
CA GLU A 53 11.99 7.97 4.48
C GLU A 53 13.46 8.05 4.90
N SER A 54 13.88 9.18 5.48
CA SER A 54 15.27 9.38 5.91
C SER A 54 15.68 8.38 7.01
N ARG A 55 14.80 8.10 7.96
CA ARG A 55 15.05 7.14 9.04
C ARG A 55 15.06 5.70 8.53
N MET A 56 14.15 5.37 7.62
CA MET A 56 14.06 4.05 6.98
C MET A 56 15.35 3.73 6.22
N VAL A 57 15.85 4.64 5.37
CA VAL A 57 17.13 4.46 4.65
C VAL A 57 18.30 4.22 5.63
N CYS A 58 18.20 4.80 6.83
CA CYS A 58 19.20 4.68 7.89
C CYS A 58 18.84 3.72 9.02
N ALA A 59 17.98 2.72 8.77
CA ALA A 59 17.64 1.69 9.74
C ALA A 59 18.90 0.94 10.25
N SER A 60 19.01 0.73 11.57
CA SER A 60 20.09 -0.06 12.20
C SER A 60 19.81 -1.56 12.23
N GLU A 61 18.55 -1.95 12.10
CA GLU A 61 18.07 -3.32 12.34
C GLU A 61 16.97 -3.72 11.36
N ILE A 62 16.65 -5.01 11.34
CA ILE A 62 15.52 -5.53 10.56
C ILE A 62 14.24 -4.89 11.09
N LEU A 63 13.49 -4.26 10.19
CA LEU A 63 12.25 -3.61 10.55
C LEU A 63 11.19 -4.64 10.90
N SER A 64 10.54 -4.46 12.04
CA SER A 64 9.39 -5.29 12.41
C SER A 64 8.26 -5.20 11.35
N PRO A 65 7.44 -6.25 11.18
CA PRO A 65 6.27 -6.22 10.30
C PRO A 65 5.37 -4.99 10.52
N ALA A 66 5.16 -4.61 11.80
CA ALA A 66 4.37 -3.43 12.16
C ALA A 66 4.98 -2.10 11.68
N ALA A 67 6.32 -1.97 11.69
CA ALA A 67 6.99 -0.79 11.16
C ALA A 67 6.87 -0.74 9.63
N GLN A 68 7.08 -1.86 8.95
CA GLN A 68 6.94 -1.94 7.50
C GLN A 68 5.51 -1.60 7.05
N ALA A 69 4.50 -2.17 7.70
CA ALA A 69 3.09 -1.85 7.48
C ALA A 69 2.84 -0.34 7.63
N ARG A 70 3.33 0.30 8.69
CA ARG A 70 3.20 1.74 8.88
C ARG A 70 3.89 2.57 7.80
N ILE A 71 5.07 2.15 7.32
CA ILE A 71 5.74 2.81 6.19
C ILE A 71 4.87 2.74 4.93
N HIS A 72 4.34 1.55 4.58
CA HIS A 72 3.40 1.42 3.46
C HIS A 72 2.15 2.28 3.63
N ARG A 73 1.63 2.40 4.86
CA ARG A 73 0.49 3.28 5.17
C ARG A 73 0.83 4.75 4.92
N VAL A 74 1.98 5.23 5.41
CA VAL A 74 2.45 6.60 5.14
C VAL A 74 2.56 6.85 3.63
N GLN A 75 3.10 5.90 2.86
CA GLN A 75 3.19 6.04 1.40
C GLN A 75 1.83 6.03 0.72
N THR A 76 0.87 5.22 1.23
CA THR A 76 -0.52 5.22 0.77
C THR A 76 -1.18 6.58 0.98
N LEU A 77 -1.04 7.15 2.17
CA LEU A 77 -1.58 8.47 2.51
C LEU A 77 -0.93 9.58 1.67
N GLY A 78 0.40 9.52 1.47
CA GLY A 78 1.14 10.47 0.65
C GLY A 78 0.68 10.46 -0.81
N ALA A 79 0.52 9.27 -1.39
CA ALA A 79 -0.03 9.07 -2.74
C ALA A 79 -1.43 9.68 -2.89
N PHE A 80 -2.32 9.45 -1.90
CA PHE A 80 -3.65 10.05 -1.88
C PHE A 80 -3.60 11.58 -1.85
N LEU A 81 -2.76 12.17 -0.98
CA LEU A 81 -2.59 13.64 -0.89
C LEU A 81 -1.95 14.27 -2.14
N ASP A 82 -1.22 13.48 -2.94
CA ASP A 82 -0.68 13.86 -4.25
C ASP A 82 -1.69 13.69 -5.40
N GLY A 83 -2.89 13.15 -5.14
CA GLY A 83 -3.85 12.81 -6.19
C GLY A 83 -3.42 11.62 -7.06
N ARG A 84 -2.40 10.87 -6.66
CA ARG A 84 -1.89 9.67 -7.35
C ARG A 84 -2.69 8.44 -6.95
N MET A 85 -3.96 8.43 -7.33
CA MET A 85 -4.91 7.37 -6.97
C MET A 85 -4.53 5.99 -7.52
N ASP A 86 -3.73 5.94 -8.59
CA ASP A 86 -3.10 4.74 -9.14
C ASP A 86 -2.10 4.09 -8.16
N ARG A 87 -1.44 4.89 -7.32
CA ARG A 87 -0.43 4.44 -6.34
C ARG A 87 -1.01 3.97 -5.03
N VAL A 88 -2.20 4.44 -4.67
CA VAL A 88 -2.86 4.10 -3.41
C VAL A 88 -3.05 2.58 -3.26
N PRO A 89 -3.69 1.84 -4.19
CA PRO A 89 -3.88 0.40 -4.00
C PRO A 89 -2.56 -0.39 -4.06
N VAL A 90 -1.55 0.13 -4.77
CA VAL A 90 -0.20 -0.47 -4.87
C VAL A 90 0.53 -0.40 -3.53
N ALA A 91 0.53 0.77 -2.88
CA ALA A 91 1.12 0.95 -1.56
C ALA A 91 0.36 0.18 -0.48
N LEU A 92 -0.97 0.20 -0.57
CA LEU A 92 -1.85 -0.49 0.36
C LEU A 92 -1.73 -2.02 0.26
N SER A 93 -1.40 -2.54 -0.93
CA SER A 93 -1.08 -3.96 -1.07
C SER A 93 0.20 -4.33 -0.31
N GLY A 94 1.22 -3.46 -0.32
CA GLY A 94 2.43 -3.62 0.50
C GLY A 94 2.13 -3.65 2.00
N LEU A 95 1.22 -2.80 2.49
CA LEU A 95 0.73 -2.82 3.87
C LEU A 95 0.20 -4.22 4.25
N PHE A 96 -0.71 -4.77 3.44
CA PHE A 96 -1.35 -6.06 3.72
C PHE A 96 -0.41 -7.25 3.53
N ALA A 97 0.61 -7.12 2.70
CA ALA A 97 1.67 -8.12 2.57
C ALA A 97 2.57 -8.16 3.81
N ALA A 98 2.97 -6.99 4.32
CA ALA A 98 3.82 -6.87 5.51
C ALA A 98 3.08 -7.31 6.79
N GLU A 99 1.79 -7.01 6.91
CA GLU A 99 0.98 -7.38 8.09
C GLU A 99 -0.36 -8.00 7.64
N PRO A 100 -0.40 -9.32 7.38
CA PRO A 100 -1.63 -10.00 7.01
C PRO A 100 -2.71 -9.87 8.08
N GLY A 101 -3.91 -9.45 7.67
CA GLY A 101 -5.03 -9.22 8.60
C GLY A 101 -5.02 -7.83 9.26
N HIS A 102 -4.10 -6.94 8.89
CA HIS A 102 -4.09 -5.56 9.37
C HIS A 102 -5.43 -4.86 9.10
N GLN A 103 -5.93 -4.16 10.11
CA GLN A 103 -7.11 -3.31 10.00
C GLN A 103 -6.69 -1.85 10.06
N ILE A 104 -7.08 -1.08 9.05
CA ILE A 104 -6.79 0.35 9.05
C ILE A 104 -7.68 1.03 10.10
N PRO A 105 -7.11 1.76 11.08
CA PRO A 105 -7.90 2.38 12.14
C PRO A 105 -8.95 3.35 11.58
N ALA A 106 -10.18 3.27 12.10
CA ALA A 106 -11.26 4.20 11.74
C ALA A 106 -10.94 5.66 12.08
N SER A 107 -10.11 5.88 13.11
CA SER A 107 -9.61 7.21 13.48
C SER A 107 -8.64 7.81 12.46
N LEU A 108 -8.01 6.98 11.63
CA LEU A 108 -7.11 7.42 10.56
C LEU A 108 -7.85 7.57 9.24
N LEU A 109 -8.63 6.56 8.87
CA LEU A 109 -9.50 6.56 7.70
C LEU A 109 -10.90 6.19 8.16
N PRO A 110 -11.86 7.12 8.30
CA PRO A 110 -13.22 6.80 8.67
C PRO A 110 -13.94 6.01 7.56
N ASP A 111 -15.10 5.46 7.86
CA ASP A 111 -15.93 4.80 6.86
C ASP A 111 -16.34 5.81 5.75
N GLY A 112 -16.49 5.31 4.52
CA GLY A 112 -16.69 6.16 3.34
C GLY A 112 -15.42 6.84 2.80
N HIS A 113 -14.29 6.86 3.53
CA HIS A 113 -13.06 7.47 3.03
C HIS A 113 -12.60 6.80 1.70
N PRO A 114 -12.21 7.56 0.66
CA PRO A 114 -11.90 7.00 -0.66
C PRO A 114 -10.86 5.88 -0.66
N ILE A 115 -9.82 5.98 0.18
CA ILE A 115 -8.80 4.92 0.35
C ILE A 115 -9.43 3.58 0.81
N ARG A 116 -10.48 3.59 1.66
CA ARG A 116 -11.16 2.34 2.06
C ARG A 116 -11.81 1.64 0.87
N GLY A 117 -12.38 2.41 -0.05
CA GLY A 117 -12.94 1.88 -1.30
C GLY A 117 -11.92 1.18 -2.20
N LEU A 118 -10.62 1.38 -1.97
CA LEU A 118 -9.53 0.80 -2.75
C LEU A 118 -8.93 -0.47 -2.13
N VAL A 119 -9.39 -0.89 -0.95
CA VAL A 119 -8.95 -2.15 -0.30
C VAL A 119 -9.17 -3.37 -1.22
N PRO A 120 -10.33 -3.56 -1.89
CA PRO A 120 -10.50 -4.71 -2.79
C PRO A 120 -9.46 -4.76 -3.91
N SER A 121 -9.11 -3.60 -4.49
CA SER A 121 -8.07 -3.47 -5.52
C SER A 121 -6.67 -3.78 -4.96
N ALA A 122 -6.35 -3.31 -3.75
CA ALA A 122 -5.10 -3.63 -3.08
C ALA A 122 -4.93 -5.14 -2.83
N MET A 123 -6.02 -5.82 -2.43
CA MET A 123 -6.03 -7.27 -2.22
C MET A 123 -5.90 -8.06 -3.52
N ALA A 124 -6.28 -7.50 -4.67
CA ALA A 124 -6.08 -8.14 -5.97
C ALA A 124 -4.58 -8.28 -6.30
N TYR A 125 -3.78 -7.25 -6.00
CA TYR A 125 -2.33 -7.26 -6.20
C TYR A 125 -1.57 -8.31 -5.36
N LEU A 126 -2.19 -8.89 -4.33
CA LEU A 126 -1.57 -9.95 -3.53
C LEU A 126 -1.63 -11.34 -4.18
N ARG A 127 -2.59 -11.59 -5.08
CA ARG A 127 -2.92 -12.96 -5.52
C ARG A 127 -2.04 -13.50 -6.64
N ASP A 128 -1.46 -12.62 -7.46
CA ASP A 128 -0.81 -13.01 -8.72
C ASP A 128 0.46 -12.18 -9.01
N ASP A 129 1.25 -11.86 -7.98
CA ASP A 129 2.52 -11.17 -8.21
C ASP A 129 3.61 -12.19 -8.58
N PRO A 130 4.05 -12.25 -9.85
CA PRO A 130 5.12 -13.17 -10.24
C PRO A 130 6.42 -12.80 -9.51
N GLY A 131 6.57 -11.55 -9.08
CA GLY A 131 7.80 -11.01 -8.55
C GLY A 131 8.92 -10.95 -9.59
N VAL A 132 10.02 -10.31 -9.21
CA VAL A 132 11.23 -10.16 -10.00
C VAL A 132 12.40 -10.63 -9.16
N GLU A 133 13.32 -11.37 -9.77
CA GLU A 133 14.53 -11.82 -9.08
C GLU A 133 15.41 -10.64 -8.69
N LEU A 134 15.82 -10.63 -7.42
CA LEU A 134 16.74 -9.67 -6.88
C LEU A 134 18.18 -10.13 -7.14
N PRO A 135 19.12 -9.20 -7.40
CA PRO A 135 20.53 -9.53 -7.43
C PRO A 135 20.94 -10.22 -6.14
N LYS A 136 21.59 -11.39 -6.25
CA LYS A 136 22.08 -12.11 -5.09
C LYS A 136 23.18 -11.27 -4.42
N PRO A 137 23.07 -10.95 -3.12
CA PRO A 137 24.10 -10.19 -2.44
C PRO A 137 25.38 -11.03 -2.33
N GLY A 138 26.55 -10.36 -2.33
CA GLY A 138 27.85 -11.04 -2.24
C GLY A 138 28.08 -11.77 -0.91
N SER A 139 27.42 -11.30 0.16
CA SER A 139 27.30 -11.93 1.47
C SER A 139 25.93 -11.60 2.07
N GLY A 140 25.52 -12.33 3.10
CA GLY A 140 24.24 -12.10 3.78
C GLY A 140 23.01 -12.49 2.96
N TRP A 141 21.90 -11.78 3.19
CA TRP A 141 20.61 -12.05 2.54
C TRP A 141 19.81 -10.76 2.35
N ILE A 142 18.67 -10.87 1.65
CA ILE A 142 17.71 -9.79 1.49
C ILE A 142 16.40 -10.20 2.16
N GLU A 143 15.83 -9.30 2.94
CA GLU A 143 14.43 -9.34 3.39
C GLU A 143 13.59 -8.53 2.42
N ALA A 144 12.51 -9.12 1.91
CA ALA A 144 11.48 -8.41 1.18
C ALA A 144 10.18 -8.50 1.99
N ASP A 145 9.66 -7.35 2.41
CA ASP A 145 8.45 -7.24 3.23
C ASP A 145 8.50 -8.12 4.51
N GLY A 146 9.70 -8.23 5.12
CA GLY A 146 9.94 -9.00 6.33
C GLY A 146 10.14 -10.50 6.13
N ALA A 147 10.23 -10.97 4.89
CA ALA A 147 10.53 -12.36 4.56
C ALA A 147 11.84 -12.49 3.79
N HIS A 148 12.65 -13.50 4.13
CA HIS A 148 13.90 -13.78 3.42
C HIS A 148 13.58 -14.21 1.98
N SER A 149 13.88 -13.35 1.02
CA SER A 149 13.47 -13.55 -0.37
C SER A 149 14.44 -12.89 -1.33
N LEU A 150 14.84 -13.63 -2.37
CA LEU A 150 15.51 -13.08 -3.55
C LEU A 150 14.51 -12.73 -4.65
N ARG A 151 13.25 -12.48 -4.29
CA ARG A 151 12.22 -11.97 -5.19
C ARG A 151 11.55 -10.77 -4.54
N ALA A 152 11.45 -9.67 -5.28
CA ALA A 152 10.62 -8.53 -4.91
C ALA A 152 9.32 -8.54 -5.69
N ALA A 153 8.26 -7.95 -5.13
CA ALA A 153 7.01 -7.75 -5.82
C ALA A 153 7.18 -6.90 -7.09
N THR A 154 6.42 -7.19 -8.13
CA THR A 154 6.39 -6.41 -9.38
C THR A 154 5.11 -5.62 -9.56
N GLN A 155 4.06 -5.94 -8.81
CA GLN A 155 2.75 -5.30 -8.95
C GLN A 155 2.36 -4.46 -7.74
N ARG A 156 3.05 -4.64 -6.61
CA ARG A 156 2.86 -3.85 -5.38
C ARG A 156 4.17 -3.20 -4.94
N SER A 157 4.06 -2.20 -4.07
CA SER A 157 5.24 -1.67 -3.40
C SER A 157 5.86 -2.74 -2.49
N SER A 158 7.18 -2.71 -2.34
CA SER A 158 7.89 -3.55 -1.36
C SER A 158 8.91 -2.75 -0.56
N LEU A 159 9.10 -3.14 0.69
CA LEU A 159 10.22 -2.71 1.51
C LEU A 159 11.31 -3.80 1.46
N LEU A 160 12.51 -3.41 1.05
CA LEU A 160 13.63 -4.32 0.85
C LEU A 160 14.76 -3.95 1.80
N GLN A 161 15.29 -4.92 2.55
CA GLN A 161 16.47 -4.72 3.40
C GLN A 161 17.57 -5.70 3.00
N GLN A 162 18.76 -5.20 2.70
CA GLN A 162 19.95 -6.02 2.53
C GLN A 162 20.69 -6.13 3.86
N LEU A 163 21.08 -7.35 4.23
CA LEU A 163 21.81 -7.64 5.44
C LEU A 163 23.18 -8.24 5.09
N ASP A 164 24.14 -8.10 6.01
CA ASP A 164 25.43 -8.78 5.91
C ASP A 164 25.35 -10.23 6.42
N GLY A 165 26.50 -10.92 6.48
CA GLY A 165 26.57 -12.31 6.95
C GLY A 165 26.30 -12.47 8.45
N GLN A 166 26.23 -11.37 9.19
CA GLN A 166 26.04 -11.29 10.63
C GLN A 166 24.64 -10.76 10.98
N GLY A 167 23.82 -10.40 9.99
CA GLY A 167 22.47 -9.87 10.15
C GLY A 167 22.40 -8.37 10.39
N ALA A 168 23.50 -7.62 10.20
CA ALA A 168 23.46 -6.16 10.26
C ALA A 168 22.88 -5.58 8.97
N VAL A 169 22.03 -4.56 9.08
CA VAL A 169 21.41 -3.90 7.91
C VAL A 169 22.44 -3.04 7.17
N LEU A 170 22.69 -3.40 5.91
CA LEU A 170 23.57 -2.67 5.01
C LEU A 170 22.82 -1.56 4.25
N ALA A 171 21.60 -1.86 3.80
CA ALA A 171 20.76 -0.93 3.05
C ALA A 171 19.27 -1.25 3.26
N THR A 172 18.43 -0.22 3.27
CA THR A 172 16.98 -0.35 3.24
C THR A 172 16.44 0.49 2.09
N HIS A 173 15.55 -0.07 1.28
CA HIS A 173 14.99 0.57 0.10
C HIS A 173 13.47 0.37 0.04
N TYR A 174 12.73 1.44 -0.19
CA TYR A 174 11.30 1.36 -0.49
C TYR A 174 11.12 1.41 -2.01
N ARG A 175 10.64 0.30 -2.58
CA ARG A 175 10.51 0.14 -4.02
C ARG A 175 9.07 0.31 -4.48
N TRP A 176 8.88 1.14 -5.51
CA TRP A 176 7.64 1.16 -6.27
C TRP A 176 7.69 0.18 -7.47
N PRO A 177 6.55 -0.35 -7.97
CA PRO A 177 6.51 -1.27 -9.11
C PRO A 177 7.20 -0.77 -10.38
N ASP A 178 7.04 0.52 -10.69
CA ASP A 178 7.55 1.16 -11.90
C ASP A 178 9.00 1.66 -11.76
N GLU A 179 9.58 1.52 -10.57
CA GLU A 179 10.97 1.84 -10.35
C GLU A 179 11.87 0.81 -11.03
N ALA A 180 12.79 1.31 -11.87
CA ALA A 180 13.71 0.50 -12.64
C ALA A 180 14.97 0.16 -11.83
N GLY A 181 15.50 -1.05 -12.05
CA GLY A 181 16.81 -1.46 -11.53
C GLY A 181 16.82 -1.90 -10.07
N PHE A 182 18.00 -2.31 -9.62
CA PHE A 182 18.29 -2.77 -8.26
C PHE A 182 19.63 -2.23 -7.78
N ASP A 183 19.95 -1.01 -8.20
CA ASP A 183 21.28 -0.39 -8.01
C ASP A 183 21.59 -0.12 -6.52
N TRP A 184 20.56 -0.16 -5.67
CA TRP A 184 20.69 -0.08 -4.21
C TRP A 184 21.27 -1.35 -3.57
N VAL A 185 21.24 -2.50 -4.27
CA VAL A 185 21.82 -3.74 -3.76
C VAL A 185 23.35 -3.60 -3.81
N VAL A 186 23.96 -3.44 -2.64
CA VAL A 186 25.39 -3.22 -2.50
C VAL A 186 26.14 -4.48 -2.92
N PRO A 187 26.94 -4.43 -4.01
CA PRO A 187 27.86 -5.51 -4.31
C PRO A 187 29.02 -5.48 -3.32
N VAL A 188 29.32 -6.60 -2.69
CA VAL A 188 30.43 -6.66 -1.72
C VAL A 188 31.76 -6.57 -2.47
N ALA A 189 32.50 -5.49 -2.23
CA ALA A 189 33.85 -5.31 -2.77
C ALA A 189 34.75 -6.46 -2.31
N GLY A 190 35.21 -7.30 -3.25
CA GLY A 190 36.12 -8.42 -2.99
C GLY A 190 35.52 -9.81 -3.17
N ALA A 191 34.19 -9.94 -3.36
CA ALA A 191 33.62 -11.19 -3.84
C ALA A 191 34.01 -11.37 -5.32
N LYS A 192 35.12 -12.08 -5.60
CA LYS A 192 35.34 -12.64 -6.95
C LYS A 192 34.08 -13.45 -7.27
N PRO A 193 33.40 -13.22 -8.41
CA PRO A 193 32.23 -14.01 -8.78
C PRO A 193 32.66 -15.47 -8.76
N SER A 194 32.21 -16.20 -7.75
CA SER A 194 32.61 -17.59 -7.57
C SER A 194 31.97 -18.34 -8.73
N ALA A 195 32.79 -18.90 -9.62
CA ALA A 195 32.36 -19.72 -10.76
C ALA A 195 31.51 -20.94 -10.36
N VAL A 196 31.32 -21.16 -9.06
CA VAL A 196 30.43 -22.15 -8.46
C VAL A 196 28.96 -21.70 -8.49
N ALA A 197 28.67 -20.40 -8.42
CA ALA A 197 27.28 -19.90 -8.39
C ALA A 197 26.57 -20.05 -9.75
N THR A 198 27.31 -20.06 -10.86
CA THR A 198 26.75 -20.31 -12.21
C THR A 198 26.48 -21.79 -12.50
N ARG A 199 27.08 -22.75 -11.76
CA ARG A 199 26.78 -24.18 -11.96
C ARG A 199 25.44 -24.60 -11.34
N ASN A 200 25.07 -24.06 -10.18
CA ASN A 200 23.85 -24.49 -9.47
C ASN A 200 22.55 -23.89 -10.04
N LEU A 201 22.63 -22.80 -10.82
CA LEU A 201 21.47 -22.22 -11.52
C LEU A 201 21.10 -23.02 -12.78
N SER A 202 22.02 -23.82 -13.34
CA SER A 202 21.72 -24.63 -14.53
C SER A 202 21.05 -25.98 -14.19
N GLU A 203 21.07 -26.44 -12.93
CA GLU A 203 20.54 -27.75 -12.53
C GLU A 203 19.18 -27.66 -11.79
N SER A 204 18.69 -26.46 -11.47
CA SER A 204 17.47 -26.26 -10.65
C SER A 204 16.22 -25.86 -11.43
N HIS A 205 16.12 -26.18 -12.71
CA HIS A 205 14.86 -26.13 -13.46
C HIS A 205 14.03 -27.40 -13.16
N ALA A 206 13.60 -27.58 -11.92
CA ALA A 206 12.48 -28.47 -11.65
C ALA A 206 11.22 -27.76 -12.16
N VAL A 207 10.82 -28.06 -13.39
CA VAL A 207 9.51 -27.69 -13.93
C VAL A 207 8.48 -28.28 -12.98
N VAL A 208 7.90 -27.45 -12.12
CA VAL A 208 6.70 -27.81 -11.37
C VAL A 208 5.61 -27.92 -12.44
N GLU A 209 5.31 -29.15 -12.84
CA GLU A 209 4.22 -29.46 -13.76
C GLU A 209 2.92 -29.07 -13.05
N SER A 210 2.44 -27.86 -13.35
CA SER A 210 1.16 -27.38 -12.87
C SER A 210 0.08 -28.24 -13.51
N LYS A 211 -0.59 -29.04 -12.68
CA LYS A 211 -1.71 -29.89 -13.10
C LYS A 211 -2.73 -29.03 -13.88
N PRO A 212 -3.14 -29.44 -15.09
CA PRO A 212 -4.04 -28.63 -15.91
C PRO A 212 -5.32 -28.33 -15.13
N ALA A 213 -5.61 -27.05 -14.98
CA ALA A 213 -6.77 -26.58 -14.26
C ALA A 213 -8.04 -27.11 -14.95
N GLY A 214 -8.91 -27.80 -14.21
CA GLY A 214 -10.14 -28.35 -14.77
C GLY A 214 -11.03 -27.24 -15.36
N PRO A 215 -12.00 -27.58 -16.23
CA PRO A 215 -12.81 -26.62 -16.99
C PRO A 215 -13.64 -25.62 -16.13
N TRP A 216 -13.67 -25.83 -14.81
CA TRP A 216 -14.35 -24.97 -13.84
C TRP A 216 -13.41 -24.00 -13.11
N ALA A 217 -12.09 -24.13 -13.24
CA ALA A 217 -11.12 -23.35 -12.47
C ALA A 217 -11.18 -21.83 -12.78
N HIS A 218 -11.54 -21.46 -14.00
CA HIS A 218 -11.69 -20.06 -14.41
C HIS A 218 -13.02 -19.44 -13.93
N ARG A 219 -13.98 -20.27 -13.47
CA ARG A 219 -15.36 -19.85 -13.16
C ARG A 219 -15.56 -19.52 -11.68
N ALA A 220 -14.85 -20.23 -10.80
CA ALA A 220 -14.89 -20.01 -9.35
C ALA A 220 -14.60 -18.56 -8.91
N PRO A 221 -13.58 -17.86 -9.46
CA PRO A 221 -13.31 -16.48 -9.04
C PRO A 221 -14.39 -15.50 -9.50
N LEU A 222 -14.99 -15.69 -10.68
CA LEU A 222 -16.06 -14.82 -11.19
C LEU A 222 -17.34 -14.93 -10.37
N LEU A 223 -17.73 -16.14 -9.95
CA LEU A 223 -18.90 -16.36 -9.10
C LEU A 223 -18.68 -15.81 -7.67
N ALA A 224 -17.47 -15.94 -7.13
CA ALA A 224 -17.13 -15.36 -5.83
C ALA A 224 -17.19 -13.81 -5.86
N LEU A 225 -16.75 -13.19 -6.96
CA LEU A 225 -16.82 -11.72 -7.13
C LEU A 225 -18.25 -11.21 -7.31
N ALA A 226 -19.12 -11.94 -8.02
CA ALA A 226 -20.53 -11.57 -8.13
C ALA A 226 -21.23 -11.62 -6.76
N GLY A 227 -20.97 -12.65 -5.95
CA GLY A 227 -21.56 -12.82 -4.62
C GLY A 227 -21.19 -11.71 -3.63
N THR A 228 -19.94 -11.24 -3.63
CA THR A 228 -19.51 -10.18 -2.70
C THR A 228 -20.11 -8.82 -3.02
N SER A 229 -20.37 -8.52 -4.31
CA SER A 229 -20.98 -7.25 -4.72
C SER A 229 -22.42 -7.05 -4.22
N LEU A 230 -23.20 -8.13 -4.11
CA LEU A 230 -24.57 -8.06 -3.58
C LEU A 230 -24.59 -7.82 -2.07
N VAL A 231 -23.66 -8.43 -1.33
CA VAL A 231 -23.56 -8.22 0.12
C VAL A 231 -23.14 -6.79 0.43
N THR A 232 -22.17 -6.23 -0.29
CA THR A 232 -21.73 -4.84 -0.08
C THR A 232 -22.81 -3.83 -0.46
N SER A 233 -23.54 -4.05 -1.56
CA SER A 233 -24.67 -3.20 -1.94
C SER A 233 -25.78 -3.21 -0.87
N GLY A 234 -26.10 -4.37 -0.30
CA GLY A 234 -27.08 -4.48 0.78
C GLY A 234 -26.68 -3.71 2.04
N VAL A 235 -25.41 -3.77 2.45
CA VAL A 235 -24.90 -3.02 3.61
C VAL A 235 -24.94 -1.51 3.35
N LEU A 236 -24.50 -1.06 2.18
CA LEU A 236 -24.54 0.37 1.82
C LEU A 236 -25.97 0.91 1.75
N PHE A 237 -26.92 0.10 1.28
CA PHE A 237 -28.33 0.47 1.29
C PHE A 237 -28.89 0.62 2.71
N ALA A 238 -28.52 -0.29 3.62
CA ALA A 238 -28.94 -0.20 5.03
C ALA A 238 -28.37 1.06 5.71
N LEU A 239 -27.11 1.41 5.46
CA LEU A 239 -26.49 2.63 5.99
C LEU A 239 -27.11 3.89 5.40
N ALA A 240 -27.45 3.90 4.11
CA ALA A 240 -28.16 5.01 3.48
C ALA A 240 -29.58 5.20 4.07
N ALA A 241 -30.27 4.11 4.41
CA ALA A 241 -31.57 4.16 5.05
C ALA A 241 -31.50 4.70 6.48
N ASP A 242 -30.45 4.35 7.23
CA ASP A 242 -30.21 4.84 8.59
C ASP A 242 -29.90 6.35 8.61
N ALA A 243 -28.96 6.79 7.76
CA ALA A 243 -28.64 8.21 7.60
C ALA A 243 -29.86 9.05 7.17
N ARG A 244 -30.75 8.45 6.35
CA ARG A 244 -32.02 9.09 5.98
C ARG A 244 -32.98 9.21 7.16
N ALA A 245 -33.09 8.17 7.99
CA ALA A 245 -33.93 8.20 9.17
C ALA A 245 -33.45 9.26 10.19
N GLU A 246 -32.14 9.44 10.34
CA GLU A 246 -31.55 10.47 11.20
C GLU A 246 -31.81 11.90 10.66
N PHE A 247 -31.70 12.08 9.35
CA PHE A 247 -32.09 13.34 8.70
C PHE A 247 -33.57 13.66 8.93
N ASP A 248 -34.46 12.68 8.75
CA ASP A 248 -35.91 12.85 8.92
C ASP A 248 -36.29 13.03 10.41
N ALA A 249 -35.45 12.58 11.35
CA ALA A 249 -35.63 12.76 12.79
C ALA A 249 -35.03 14.07 13.33
N SER A 250 -34.25 14.79 12.53
CA SER A 250 -33.61 16.04 12.94
C SER A 250 -34.67 17.10 13.27
N PRO A 251 -34.66 17.70 14.48
CA PRO A 251 -35.67 18.66 14.88
C PRO A 251 -35.61 19.89 13.98
N VAL A 252 -36.78 20.45 13.68
CA VAL A 252 -36.89 21.73 12.96
C VAL A 252 -36.38 22.82 13.92
N LEU A 253 -35.46 23.68 13.48
CA LEU A 253 -35.04 24.82 14.29
C LEU A 253 -36.24 25.71 14.63
N ASP A 254 -36.33 26.09 15.89
CA ASP A 254 -37.25 27.14 16.33
C ASP A 254 -36.90 28.46 15.66
N SER A 255 -37.93 29.22 15.25
CA SER A 255 -37.77 30.51 14.55
C SER A 255 -37.11 31.62 15.38
N GLY A 256 -36.73 31.32 16.63
CA GLY A 256 -36.03 32.22 17.55
C GLY A 256 -34.55 31.87 17.77
N ALA A 257 -34.01 30.89 17.05
CA ALA A 257 -32.62 30.50 17.20
C ALA A 257 -31.65 31.63 16.83
N SER A 258 -30.51 31.65 17.52
CA SER A 258 -29.43 32.57 17.22
C SER A 258 -28.78 32.24 15.87
N ALA A 259 -28.09 33.23 15.29
CA ALA A 259 -27.36 33.04 14.04
C ALA A 259 -26.26 31.97 14.14
N ASP A 260 -25.68 31.79 15.34
CA ASP A 260 -24.66 30.79 15.60
C ASP A 260 -25.28 29.37 15.64
N GLU A 261 -26.43 29.19 16.30
CA GLU A 261 -27.18 27.92 16.30
C GLU A 261 -27.66 27.53 14.91
N GLU A 262 -28.09 28.52 14.11
CA GLU A 262 -28.49 28.28 12.72
C GLU A 262 -27.30 27.88 11.83
N ALA A 263 -26.11 28.43 12.08
CA ALA A 263 -24.89 28.07 11.35
C ALA A 263 -24.42 26.65 11.70
N ASP A 264 -24.44 26.29 12.99
CA ASP A 264 -24.07 24.94 13.45
C ASP A 264 -25.03 23.89 12.90
N TYR A 265 -26.34 24.13 12.95
CA TYR A 265 -27.32 23.21 12.36
C TYR A 265 -27.18 23.07 10.85
N ARG A 266 -26.88 24.16 10.13
CA ARG A 266 -26.62 24.06 8.69
C ARG A 266 -25.37 23.23 8.41
N ALA A 267 -24.31 23.37 9.21
CA ALA A 267 -23.10 22.55 9.08
C ALA A 267 -23.39 21.06 9.32
N GLU A 268 -24.20 20.75 10.35
CA GLU A 268 -24.64 19.39 10.64
C GLU A 268 -25.47 18.80 9.50
N LEU A 269 -26.48 19.53 9.00
CA LEU A 269 -27.28 19.08 7.85
C LEU A 269 -26.45 18.87 6.59
N THR A 270 -25.44 19.71 6.32
CA THR A 270 -24.55 19.51 5.17
C THR A 270 -23.70 18.25 5.30
N THR A 271 -23.35 17.87 6.53
CA THR A 271 -22.60 16.64 6.81
C THR A 271 -23.49 15.42 6.57
N ILE A 272 -24.69 15.39 7.18
CA ILE A 272 -25.66 14.31 7.01
C ILE A 272 -26.06 14.15 5.53
N GLN A 273 -26.26 15.26 4.82
CA GLN A 273 -26.56 15.25 3.39
C GLN A 273 -25.39 14.73 2.55
N GLY A 274 -24.16 15.06 2.91
CA GLY A 274 -22.94 14.54 2.29
C GLY A 274 -22.84 13.02 2.42
N ASP A 275 -23.07 12.51 3.63
CA ASP A 275 -22.99 11.08 3.94
C ASP A 275 -24.09 10.29 3.23
N ALA A 276 -25.35 10.74 3.31
CA ALA A 276 -26.48 10.08 2.64
C ALA A 276 -26.31 10.01 1.12
N ASN A 277 -25.81 11.09 0.51
CA ASN A 277 -25.51 11.11 -0.92
C ASN A 277 -24.33 10.18 -1.25
N GLY A 278 -23.27 10.19 -0.45
CA GLY A 278 -22.09 9.33 -0.62
C GLY A 278 -22.45 7.85 -0.63
N PHE A 279 -23.27 7.40 0.34
CA PHE A 279 -23.73 6.01 0.41
C PHE A 279 -24.65 5.63 -0.76
N SER A 280 -25.52 6.55 -1.18
CA SER A 280 -26.40 6.33 -2.34
C SER A 280 -25.59 6.13 -3.62
N TYR A 281 -24.60 7.00 -3.90
CA TYR A 281 -23.72 6.83 -5.06
C TYR A 281 -22.89 5.55 -4.98
N GLY A 282 -22.39 5.18 -3.80
CA GLY A 282 -21.69 3.92 -3.57
C GLY A 282 -22.56 2.69 -3.86
N CYS A 283 -23.83 2.73 -3.47
CA CYS A 283 -24.80 1.67 -3.75
C CYS A 283 -25.05 1.52 -5.25
N TYR A 284 -25.30 2.62 -5.98
CA TYR A 284 -25.52 2.56 -7.43
C TYR A 284 -24.28 2.07 -8.20
N ALA A 285 -23.08 2.50 -7.80
CA ALA A 285 -21.84 2.07 -8.42
C ALA A 285 -21.58 0.57 -8.20
N THR A 286 -21.72 0.08 -6.97
CA THR A 286 -21.51 -1.34 -6.63
C THR A 286 -22.55 -2.25 -7.27
N LEU A 287 -23.81 -1.83 -7.30
CA LEU A 287 -24.89 -2.56 -7.96
C LEU A 287 -24.69 -2.60 -9.48
N GLY A 288 -24.25 -1.51 -10.10
CA GLY A 288 -23.92 -1.46 -11.52
C GLY A 288 -22.80 -2.43 -11.91
N VAL A 289 -21.73 -2.51 -11.10
CA VAL A 289 -20.63 -3.47 -11.31
C VAL A 289 -21.11 -4.91 -11.12
N GLY A 290 -21.90 -5.17 -10.08
CA GLY A 290 -22.46 -6.51 -9.82
C GLY A 290 -23.35 -7.02 -10.95
N VAL A 291 -24.24 -6.17 -11.47
CA VAL A 291 -25.11 -6.50 -12.62
C VAL A 291 -24.28 -6.72 -13.88
N ALA A 292 -23.29 -5.87 -14.18
CA ALA A 292 -22.44 -6.03 -15.36
C ALA A 292 -21.67 -7.36 -15.33
N LEU A 293 -21.08 -7.72 -14.18
CA LEU A 293 -20.37 -8.99 -14.00
C LEU A 293 -21.32 -10.20 -14.09
N GLY A 294 -22.53 -10.09 -13.53
CA GLY A 294 -23.57 -11.11 -13.65
C GLY A 294 -23.99 -11.35 -15.10
N VAL A 295 -24.22 -10.28 -15.86
CA VAL A 295 -24.57 -10.36 -17.29
C VAL A 295 -23.44 -11.00 -18.11
N VAL A 296 -22.19 -10.60 -17.90
CA VAL A 296 -21.03 -11.23 -18.59
C VAL A 296 -20.96 -12.72 -18.29
N THR A 297 -21.23 -13.13 -17.05
CA THR A 297 -21.24 -14.55 -16.66
C THR A 297 -22.35 -15.35 -17.36
N VAL A 298 -23.52 -14.74 -17.59
CA VAL A 298 -24.66 -15.38 -18.28
C VAL A 298 -24.45 -15.41 -19.80
N VAL A 299 -23.86 -14.38 -20.40
CA VAL A 299 -23.65 -14.28 -21.86
C VAL A 299 -22.47 -15.12 -22.34
N THR A 300 -21.49 -15.41 -21.46
CA THR A 300 -20.35 -16.29 -21.78
C THR A 300 -20.65 -17.78 -21.52
N TRP A 301 -21.90 -18.11 -21.22
CA TRP A 301 -22.47 -19.46 -21.08
C TRP A 301 -23.04 -19.96 -22.41
#